data_AF-A0A8C9W5W1-F1
#
_entry.id   AF-A0A8C9W5W1-F1
#
_cell.length_a   1.000
_cell.length_b   1.000
_cell.length_c   1.000
_cell.angle_alpha   90.00
_cell.angle_beta   90.00
_cell.angle_gamma   90.00
#
_symmetry.space_group_name_H-M   'P 1'
#
loop_
_entity.id
_entity.type
_entity.pdbx_description
1 polymer ?
#
loop_
_entity_poly.entity_id
_entity_poly.type
_entity_poly.pdbx_seq_one_letter_code
_entity_poly.pdbx_strand_id
1 'polypeptide(L)'
;MTSSLAFCVLVLSATTLALDNGLMRMPPMGWLAWERFRCDIDCKNDSKNCISENLFKDMADRLSEDGWRELGYIYVNIDDCWSSMQRDSQGRLQADPDRFPGGIQNLARYMHDRGLKLGIYGDLGTHTCGGYPGTTLDKIETDAKTFAEWGVDMLKLDGCYSNATEQEKGYPLMSQALNATGRPIGYSCSWPAYQGGLPPSINYTVLGQICNLWRNYGDIQDSWDSVLNIVDWFMTNQDVLQPAAGPGRWNDPDMLIIGNFGLSVDQSRSQMALWAIMAAPLFMSTDLRTLSSEARAILQNKAVISINQDPLGIQGRRLLKEKSGIEVFWRPLLQSASALVFFSRRTDMPYRYTTTLASLNYTAGTYKVYDVFSGQVMKNLSDTTAFTVSINPSGVVMWYISPSENETDTFLQSDFHCTLSSVISPYLIHPR
;
A
#
# COMPACT_ATOMS: atom_id res chain seq x y z
N MET A 1 -34.86 59.25 2.84
CA MET A 1 -34.59 57.99 3.53
C MET A 1 -35.06 56.85 2.63
N THR A 2 -34.17 56.36 1.76
CA THR A 2 -34.45 55.27 0.83
C THR A 2 -33.80 54.00 1.38
N SER A 3 -34.64 53.07 1.83
CA SER A 3 -34.21 51.77 2.37
C SER A 3 -34.07 50.78 1.22
N SER A 4 -32.84 50.32 0.96
CA SER A 4 -32.57 49.24 0.01
C SER A 4 -32.46 47.93 0.78
N LEU A 5 -33.43 47.03 0.58
CA LEU A 5 -33.37 45.64 1.02
C LEU A 5 -32.37 44.89 0.11
N ALA A 6 -31.27 44.42 0.69
CA ALA A 6 -30.34 43.51 0.02
C ALA A 6 -30.86 42.07 0.15
N PHE A 7 -31.23 41.46 -0.97
CA PHE A 7 -31.62 40.05 -1.05
C PHE A 7 -30.34 39.20 -1.09
N CYS A 8 -30.05 38.48 -0.01
CA CYS A 8 -28.96 37.50 0.02
C CYS A 8 -29.40 36.24 -0.75
N VAL A 9 -28.81 36.02 -1.93
CA VAL A 9 -28.91 34.76 -2.66
C VAL A 9 -28.01 33.74 -1.98
N LEU A 10 -28.61 32.77 -1.28
CA LEU A 10 -27.92 31.58 -0.78
C LEU A 10 -27.56 30.69 -1.98
N VAL A 11 -26.31 30.79 -2.43
CA VAL A 11 -25.73 29.83 -3.35
C VAL A 11 -25.47 28.54 -2.55
N LEU A 12 -26.28 27.49 -2.77
CA LEU A 12 -25.91 26.15 -2.35
C LEU A 12 -24.66 25.75 -3.14
N SER A 13 -23.50 25.89 -2.52
CA SER A 13 -22.28 25.22 -2.98
C SER A 13 -22.55 23.72 -2.88
N ALA A 14 -22.69 23.04 -4.01
CA ALA A 14 -22.58 21.59 -4.06
C ALA A 14 -21.17 21.25 -3.58
N THR A 15 -21.04 20.88 -2.30
CA THR A 15 -19.82 20.27 -1.80
C THR A 15 -19.69 18.95 -2.52
N THR A 16 -18.78 18.88 -3.49
CA THR A 16 -18.31 17.61 -4.03
C THR A 16 -17.87 16.77 -2.84
N LEU A 17 -18.64 15.73 -2.52
CA LEU A 17 -18.31 14.77 -1.49
C LEU A 17 -17.06 14.03 -1.97
N ALA A 18 -15.89 14.47 -1.51
CA ALA A 18 -14.70 13.65 -1.57
C ALA A 18 -14.97 12.35 -0.81
N LEU A 19 -14.36 11.24 -1.24
CA LEU A 19 -14.31 9.95 -0.57
C LEU A 19 -13.45 10.09 0.70
N ASP A 20 -13.93 10.87 1.66
CA ASP A 20 -13.46 10.88 3.05
C ASP A 20 -14.24 9.80 3.81
N ASN A 21 -14.11 8.56 3.35
CA ASN A 21 -14.82 7.40 3.90
C ASN A 21 -14.24 6.92 5.25
N GLY A 22 -13.28 7.65 5.83
CA GLY A 22 -12.62 7.33 7.09
C GLY A 22 -11.62 6.16 7.03
N LEU A 23 -11.41 5.55 5.86
CA LEU A 23 -10.53 4.38 5.70
C LEU A 23 -9.11 4.78 5.30
N MET A 24 -8.18 3.83 5.46
CA MET A 24 -6.79 3.91 4.96
C MET A 24 -6.08 5.23 5.32
N ARG A 25 -6.28 5.70 6.56
CA ARG A 25 -5.59 6.90 7.09
C ARG A 25 -4.07 6.72 7.18
N MET A 26 -3.63 5.47 7.18
CA MET A 26 -2.25 5.02 6.92
C MET A 26 -2.29 4.07 5.71
N PRO A 27 -1.17 3.83 5.01
CA PRO A 27 -1.15 2.92 3.86
C PRO A 27 -1.68 1.54 4.28
N PRO A 28 -2.57 0.90 3.49
CA PRO A 28 -3.11 -0.39 3.87
C PRO A 28 -2.04 -1.47 3.88
N MET A 29 -2.14 -2.41 4.83
CA MET A 29 -1.24 -3.54 4.95
C MET A 29 -2.03 -4.85 4.91
N GLY A 30 -1.53 -5.84 4.19
CA GLY A 30 -2.20 -7.12 4.09
C GLY A 30 -1.52 -8.08 3.12
N TRP A 31 -2.33 -8.93 2.52
CA TRP A 31 -1.91 -9.94 1.56
C TRP A 31 -2.84 -9.92 0.34
N LEU A 32 -2.28 -10.07 -0.86
CA LEU A 32 -3.00 -10.08 -2.13
C LEU A 32 -2.50 -11.25 -3.00
N ALA A 33 -3.43 -12.00 -3.60
CA ALA A 33 -3.10 -13.29 -4.23
C ALA A 33 -2.27 -13.19 -5.53
N TRP A 34 -2.34 -12.08 -6.26
CA TRP A 34 -1.98 -12.00 -7.68
C TRP A 34 -0.54 -12.38 -8.00
N GLU A 35 0.47 -11.73 -7.42
CA GLU A 35 1.86 -11.92 -7.88
C GLU A 35 2.32 -13.38 -7.74
N ARG A 36 2.02 -14.00 -6.59
CA ARG A 36 2.47 -15.36 -6.29
C ARG A 36 1.58 -16.47 -6.87
N PHE A 37 0.27 -16.29 -6.87
CA PHE A 37 -0.71 -17.34 -7.20
C PHE A 37 -1.40 -17.13 -8.56
N ARG A 38 -1.35 -15.90 -9.09
CA ARG A 38 -1.81 -15.53 -10.44
C ARG A 38 -3.23 -16.03 -10.70
N CYS A 39 -3.46 -16.63 -11.86
CA CYS A 39 -4.73 -17.19 -12.29
C CYS A 39 -4.67 -18.73 -12.33
N ASP A 40 -4.02 -19.37 -11.35
CA ASP A 40 -4.05 -20.83 -11.25
C ASP A 40 -5.43 -21.30 -10.80
N ILE A 41 -6.15 -21.99 -11.67
CA ILE A 41 -7.49 -22.53 -11.39
C ILE A 41 -7.53 -24.07 -11.40
N ASP A 42 -6.39 -24.73 -11.57
CA ASP A 42 -6.32 -26.20 -11.63
C ASP A 42 -6.29 -26.81 -10.23
N CYS A 43 -7.41 -26.69 -9.51
CA CYS A 43 -7.55 -27.25 -8.16
C CYS A 43 -7.51 -28.79 -8.12
N LYS A 44 -7.59 -29.46 -9.28
CA LYS A 44 -7.50 -30.92 -9.34
C LYS A 44 -6.06 -31.38 -9.18
N ASN A 45 -5.13 -30.69 -9.84
CA ASN A 45 -3.71 -31.06 -9.82
C ASN A 45 -2.89 -30.19 -8.86
N ASP A 46 -3.32 -28.97 -8.57
CA ASP A 46 -2.67 -28.04 -7.62
C ASP A 46 -3.65 -27.45 -6.59
N SER A 47 -4.37 -28.34 -5.89
CA SER A 47 -5.36 -27.99 -4.85
C SER A 47 -4.88 -27.05 -3.74
N LYS A 48 -3.57 -26.93 -3.51
CA LYS A 48 -3.00 -26.07 -2.47
C LYS A 48 -2.70 -24.66 -2.95
N ASN A 49 -2.50 -24.45 -4.26
CA ASN A 49 -2.11 -23.15 -4.80
C ASN A 49 -3.16 -22.53 -5.71
N CYS A 50 -4.10 -23.32 -6.22
CA CYS A 50 -5.17 -22.79 -7.04
C CYS A 50 -5.99 -21.73 -6.28
N ILE A 51 -6.49 -20.74 -7.01
CA ILE A 51 -7.38 -19.68 -6.53
C ILE A 51 -8.69 -20.31 -6.08
N SER A 52 -8.81 -20.54 -4.78
CA SER A 52 -9.92 -21.24 -4.14
C SER A 52 -10.16 -20.72 -2.74
N GLU A 53 -11.35 -20.98 -2.19
CA GLU A 53 -11.70 -20.58 -0.82
C GLU A 53 -10.67 -21.10 0.21
N ASN A 54 -10.13 -22.30 0.01
CA ASN A 54 -9.14 -22.90 0.91
C ASN A 54 -7.82 -22.12 0.91
N LEU A 55 -7.36 -21.61 -0.24
CA LEU A 55 -6.16 -20.77 -0.30
C LEU A 55 -6.32 -19.53 0.59
N PHE A 56 -7.46 -18.84 0.48
CA PHE A 56 -7.69 -17.64 1.28
C PHE A 56 -7.87 -17.94 2.77
N LYS A 57 -8.49 -19.08 3.12
CA LYS A 57 -8.59 -19.53 4.52
C LYS A 57 -7.22 -19.85 5.12
N ASP A 58 -6.36 -20.56 4.37
CA ASP A 58 -5.00 -20.86 4.78
C ASP A 58 -4.20 -19.57 5.06
N MET A 59 -4.27 -18.60 4.16
CA MET A 59 -3.58 -17.32 4.35
C MET A 59 -4.16 -16.56 5.54
N ALA A 60 -5.48 -16.53 5.69
CA ALA A 60 -6.13 -15.89 6.83
C ALA A 60 -5.69 -16.49 8.17
N ASP A 61 -5.62 -17.82 8.27
CA ASP A 61 -5.13 -18.51 9.46
C ASP A 61 -3.69 -18.07 9.76
N ARG A 62 -2.79 -18.09 8.76
CA ARG A 62 -1.41 -17.61 8.93
C ARG A 62 -1.34 -16.15 9.35
N LEU A 63 -2.12 -15.25 8.75
CA LEU A 63 -2.15 -13.84 9.15
C LEU A 63 -2.57 -13.68 10.62
N SER A 64 -3.54 -14.46 11.08
CA SER A 64 -4.09 -14.38 12.43
C SER A 64 -3.27 -15.09 13.52
N GLU A 65 -2.51 -16.12 13.15
CA GLU A 65 -1.80 -16.98 14.09
C GLU A 65 -0.29 -16.66 14.18
N ASP A 66 0.31 -16.15 13.11
CA ASP A 66 1.77 -15.97 13.04
C ASP A 66 2.24 -14.53 13.32
N GLY A 67 1.41 -13.70 13.95
CA GLY A 67 1.75 -12.35 14.38
C GLY A 67 1.61 -11.24 13.32
N TRP A 68 1.12 -11.55 12.11
CA TRP A 68 0.99 -10.55 11.02
C TRP A 68 -0.12 -9.54 11.31
N ARG A 69 -1.27 -10.02 11.79
CA ARG A 69 -2.41 -9.19 12.16
C ARG A 69 -2.03 -8.19 13.25
N GLU A 70 -1.29 -8.63 14.25
CA GLU A 70 -0.78 -7.81 15.36
C GLU A 70 0.22 -6.76 14.91
N LEU A 71 0.80 -6.90 13.71
CA LEU A 71 1.69 -5.92 13.07
C LEU A 71 0.96 -5.00 12.09
N GLY A 72 -0.35 -5.19 11.90
CA GLY A 72 -1.20 -4.37 11.05
C GLY A 72 -1.54 -4.96 9.68
N TYR A 73 -0.99 -6.13 9.32
CA TYR A 73 -1.41 -6.84 8.10
C TYR A 73 -2.80 -7.45 8.32
N ILE A 74 -3.85 -6.75 7.91
CA ILE A 74 -5.24 -7.15 8.21
C ILE A 74 -6.08 -7.44 6.98
N TYR A 75 -5.65 -7.02 5.79
CA TYR A 75 -6.39 -7.26 4.55
C TYR A 75 -5.98 -8.61 3.93
N VAL A 76 -6.96 -9.41 3.52
CA VAL A 76 -6.79 -10.62 2.69
C VAL A 76 -7.57 -10.36 1.40
N ASN A 77 -6.84 -10.09 0.33
CA ASN A 77 -7.42 -9.59 -0.92
C ASN A 77 -7.43 -10.69 -1.99
N ILE A 78 -8.64 -11.02 -2.44
CA ILE A 78 -8.88 -11.79 -3.66
C ILE A 78 -8.54 -10.91 -4.86
N ASP A 79 -7.77 -11.44 -5.81
CA ASP A 79 -7.51 -10.79 -7.10
C ASP A 79 -8.33 -11.46 -8.21
N ASP A 80 -7.92 -11.36 -9.48
CA ASP A 80 -8.66 -11.93 -10.61
C ASP A 80 -8.88 -13.46 -10.51
N CYS A 81 -9.72 -13.99 -11.39
CA CYS A 81 -10.00 -15.42 -11.56
C CYS A 81 -10.78 -16.09 -10.42
N TRP A 82 -11.43 -15.33 -9.53
CA TRP A 82 -12.27 -15.88 -8.45
C TRP A 82 -13.71 -16.22 -8.88
N SER A 83 -14.25 -15.48 -9.84
CA SER A 83 -15.66 -15.55 -10.21
C SER A 83 -15.96 -16.74 -11.11
N SER A 84 -17.24 -17.07 -11.24
CA SER A 84 -17.71 -17.93 -12.32
C SER A 84 -17.63 -17.18 -13.66
N MET A 85 -17.51 -17.92 -14.76
CA MET A 85 -17.58 -17.37 -16.12
C MET A 85 -18.95 -16.78 -16.48
N GLN A 86 -19.98 -17.03 -15.67
CA GLN A 86 -21.32 -16.51 -15.86
C GLN A 86 -21.78 -15.74 -14.63
N ARG A 87 -22.53 -14.67 -14.87
CA ARG A 87 -23.34 -14.02 -13.84
C ARG A 87 -24.58 -14.87 -13.55
N ASP A 88 -25.19 -14.67 -12.38
CA ASP A 88 -26.42 -15.37 -12.03
C ASP A 88 -27.63 -14.90 -12.89
N SER A 89 -28.80 -15.51 -12.68
CA SER A 89 -30.02 -15.15 -13.41
C SER A 89 -30.53 -13.72 -13.17
N GLN A 90 -30.03 -13.05 -12.13
CA GLN A 90 -30.32 -11.66 -11.78
C GLN A 90 -29.22 -10.72 -12.30
N GLY A 91 -28.19 -11.25 -12.97
CA GLY A 91 -27.07 -10.50 -13.50
C GLY A 91 -26.01 -10.11 -12.47
N ARG A 92 -26.01 -10.72 -11.27
CA ARG A 92 -24.97 -10.49 -10.24
C ARG A 92 -23.75 -11.36 -10.51
N LEU A 93 -22.59 -10.86 -10.09
CA LEU A 93 -21.39 -11.71 -9.99
C LEU A 93 -21.65 -12.86 -9.00
N GLN A 94 -21.08 -14.02 -9.30
CA GLN A 94 -21.08 -15.19 -8.44
C GLN A 94 -19.67 -15.78 -8.41
N ALA A 95 -19.27 -16.33 -7.26
CA ALA A 95 -18.00 -17.06 -7.17
C ALA A 95 -18.07 -18.35 -7.98
N ASP A 96 -16.93 -18.85 -8.40
CA ASP A 96 -16.84 -20.19 -8.98
C ASP A 96 -17.33 -21.24 -7.96
N PRO A 97 -18.37 -22.03 -8.25
CA PRO A 97 -19.00 -22.89 -7.27
C PRO A 97 -18.13 -24.08 -6.85
N ASP A 98 -17.18 -24.51 -7.69
CA ASP A 98 -16.30 -25.64 -7.39
C ASP A 98 -15.13 -25.19 -6.52
N ARG A 99 -14.60 -23.99 -6.79
CA ARG A 99 -13.44 -23.43 -6.06
C ARG A 99 -13.84 -22.64 -4.81
N PHE A 100 -15.04 -22.07 -4.79
CA PHE A 100 -15.61 -21.31 -3.67
C PHE A 100 -16.99 -21.85 -3.25
N PRO A 101 -17.08 -23.12 -2.82
CA PRO A 101 -18.37 -23.76 -2.51
C PRO A 101 -19.11 -23.09 -1.34
N GLY A 102 -18.39 -22.41 -0.43
CA GLY A 102 -18.98 -21.63 0.65
C GLY A 102 -19.50 -20.25 0.21
N GLY A 103 -19.10 -19.76 -0.98
CA GLY A 103 -19.41 -18.42 -1.46
C GLY A 103 -18.67 -17.30 -0.71
N ILE A 104 -18.62 -16.11 -1.32
CA ILE A 104 -17.84 -14.97 -0.80
C ILE A 104 -18.34 -14.48 0.55
N GLN A 105 -19.65 -14.48 0.79
CA GLN A 105 -20.20 -14.00 2.06
C GLN A 105 -19.72 -14.83 3.26
N ASN A 106 -19.59 -16.16 3.11
CA ASN A 106 -19.07 -17.01 4.18
C ASN A 106 -17.56 -16.85 4.32
N LEU A 107 -16.84 -16.64 3.22
CA LEU A 107 -15.41 -16.32 3.26
C LEU A 107 -15.16 -14.98 3.97
N ALA A 108 -15.98 -13.96 3.74
CA ALA A 108 -15.90 -12.68 4.43
C ALA A 108 -16.11 -12.84 5.94
N ARG A 109 -17.13 -13.61 6.34
CA ARG A 109 -17.35 -13.96 7.75
C ARG A 109 -16.13 -14.66 8.35
N TYR A 110 -15.51 -15.59 7.63
CA TYR A 110 -14.30 -16.29 8.09
C TYR A 110 -13.14 -15.31 8.36
N MET A 111 -12.96 -14.29 7.52
CA MET A 111 -11.98 -13.22 7.75
C MET A 111 -12.34 -12.39 8.99
N HIS A 112 -13.60 -11.98 9.11
CA HIS A 112 -14.07 -11.13 10.20
C HIS A 112 -13.96 -11.82 11.56
N ASP A 113 -14.26 -13.11 11.64
CA ASP A 113 -14.12 -13.92 12.86
C ASP A 113 -12.67 -13.99 13.36
N ARG A 114 -11.69 -13.67 12.49
CA ARG A 114 -10.26 -13.59 12.80
C ARG A 114 -9.75 -12.16 12.96
N GLY A 115 -10.62 -11.16 12.96
CA GLY A 115 -10.22 -9.75 13.00
C GLY A 115 -9.48 -9.29 11.74
N LEU A 116 -9.67 -9.99 10.63
CA LEU A 116 -9.15 -9.63 9.30
C LEU A 116 -10.25 -8.98 8.46
N LYS A 117 -9.87 -8.45 7.31
CA LYS A 117 -10.72 -7.77 6.32
C LYS A 117 -10.62 -8.49 4.98
N LEU A 118 -11.75 -8.68 4.29
CA LEU A 118 -11.76 -9.30 2.96
C LEU A 118 -11.73 -8.24 1.86
N GLY A 119 -10.71 -8.27 1.01
CA GLY A 119 -10.73 -7.57 -0.26
C GLY A 119 -11.21 -8.45 -1.41
N ILE A 120 -11.82 -7.84 -2.42
CA ILE A 120 -12.22 -8.50 -3.66
C ILE A 120 -11.75 -7.71 -4.88
N TYR A 121 -11.84 -8.37 -6.02
CA TYR A 121 -11.46 -7.82 -7.32
C TYR A 121 -12.66 -7.73 -8.27
N GLY A 122 -12.72 -6.63 -8.99
CA GLY A 122 -13.51 -6.46 -10.19
C GLY A 122 -12.69 -5.74 -11.27
N ASP A 123 -13.26 -5.60 -12.46
CA ASP A 123 -12.64 -4.88 -13.57
C ASP A 123 -13.67 -3.92 -14.17
N LEU A 124 -13.31 -2.65 -14.35
CA LEU A 124 -14.11 -1.71 -15.10
C LEU A 124 -13.92 -1.97 -16.60
N GLY A 125 -14.78 -2.81 -17.14
CA GLY A 125 -14.72 -3.27 -18.53
C GLY A 125 -15.70 -4.39 -18.81
N THR A 126 -15.68 -4.91 -20.03
CA THR A 126 -16.53 -6.05 -20.40
C THR A 126 -16.07 -7.36 -19.78
N HIS A 127 -14.77 -7.50 -19.54
CA HIS A 127 -14.14 -8.67 -18.94
C HIS A 127 -13.04 -8.22 -17.99
N THR A 128 -12.68 -9.08 -17.05
CA THR A 128 -11.42 -8.95 -16.30
C THR A 128 -10.23 -9.22 -17.21
N CYS A 129 -9.03 -8.81 -16.80
CA CYS A 129 -7.79 -9.16 -17.51
C CYS A 129 -7.62 -10.68 -17.73
N GLY A 130 -8.09 -11.52 -16.81
CA GLY A 130 -8.16 -12.99 -16.91
C GLY A 130 -9.33 -13.53 -17.73
N GLY A 131 -10.17 -12.66 -18.31
CA GLY A 131 -11.28 -13.04 -19.19
C GLY A 131 -12.59 -13.38 -18.47
N TYR A 132 -12.71 -13.11 -17.17
CA TYR A 132 -13.93 -13.34 -16.39
C TYR A 132 -14.94 -12.19 -16.57
N PRO A 133 -16.21 -12.31 -16.16
CA PRO A 133 -17.19 -11.24 -16.31
C PRO A 133 -16.74 -9.92 -15.67
N GLY A 134 -16.64 -8.85 -16.48
CA GLY A 134 -16.27 -7.52 -16.02
C GLY A 134 -17.47 -6.74 -15.45
N THR A 135 -17.18 -5.59 -14.87
CA THR A 135 -18.15 -4.59 -14.37
C THR A 135 -18.31 -3.50 -15.42
N THR A 136 -19.26 -3.67 -16.34
CA THR A 136 -19.64 -2.62 -17.29
C THR A 136 -20.36 -1.47 -16.58
N LEU A 137 -20.51 -0.32 -17.25
CA LEU A 137 -21.14 0.86 -16.66
C LEU A 137 -22.56 0.59 -16.11
N ASP A 138 -23.34 -0.28 -16.75
CA ASP A 138 -24.69 -0.68 -16.31
C ASP A 138 -24.69 -1.66 -15.11
N LYS A 139 -23.54 -2.25 -14.77
CA LYS A 139 -23.39 -3.21 -13.65
C LYS A 139 -22.82 -2.60 -12.39
N ILE A 140 -22.26 -1.39 -12.45
CA ILE A 140 -21.60 -0.72 -11.32
C ILE A 140 -22.45 -0.75 -10.04
N GLU A 141 -23.72 -0.33 -10.10
CA GLU A 141 -24.59 -0.31 -8.91
C GLU A 141 -24.90 -1.72 -8.39
N THR A 142 -25.11 -2.66 -9.30
CA THR A 142 -25.41 -4.07 -8.96
C THR A 142 -24.22 -4.72 -8.27
N ASP A 143 -23.02 -4.50 -8.78
CA ASP A 143 -21.80 -5.12 -8.28
C ASP A 143 -21.36 -4.47 -6.97
N ALA A 144 -21.41 -3.13 -6.85
CA ALA A 144 -21.17 -2.44 -5.59
C ALA A 144 -22.09 -2.94 -4.46
N LYS A 145 -23.39 -3.06 -4.75
CA LYS A 145 -24.36 -3.63 -3.80
C LYS A 145 -24.05 -5.09 -3.47
N THR A 146 -23.68 -5.89 -4.47
CA THR A 146 -23.30 -7.30 -4.27
C THR A 146 -22.12 -7.43 -3.32
N PHE A 147 -21.07 -6.64 -3.49
CA PHE A 147 -19.89 -6.66 -2.62
C PHE A 147 -20.24 -6.22 -1.19
N ALA A 148 -21.04 -5.17 -1.04
CA ALA A 148 -21.49 -4.71 0.27
C ALA A 148 -22.34 -5.75 1.02
N GLU A 149 -23.27 -6.42 0.32
CA GLU A 149 -24.09 -7.51 0.87
C GLU A 149 -23.26 -8.73 1.30
N TRP A 150 -22.18 -9.04 0.59
CA TRP A 150 -21.25 -10.10 0.97
C TRP A 150 -20.35 -9.72 2.15
N GLY A 151 -20.31 -8.44 2.55
CA GLY A 151 -19.45 -7.99 3.64
C GLY A 151 -18.00 -7.76 3.22
N VAL A 152 -17.74 -7.46 1.94
CA VAL A 152 -16.40 -7.08 1.45
C VAL A 152 -15.94 -5.76 2.10
N ASP A 153 -14.66 -5.64 2.41
CA ASP A 153 -14.03 -4.48 3.06
C ASP A 153 -13.15 -3.65 2.13
N MET A 154 -12.76 -4.21 0.98
CA MET A 154 -11.94 -3.53 -0.03
C MET A 154 -12.28 -4.03 -1.43
N LEU A 155 -12.32 -3.12 -2.41
CA LEU A 155 -12.42 -3.43 -3.83
C LEU A 155 -11.17 -2.94 -4.54
N LYS A 156 -10.46 -3.83 -5.25
CA LYS A 156 -9.61 -3.45 -6.37
C LYS A 156 -10.47 -3.47 -7.63
N LEU A 157 -10.54 -2.34 -8.34
CA LEU A 157 -11.19 -2.25 -9.64
C LEU A 157 -10.14 -2.01 -10.72
N ASP A 158 -9.97 -2.99 -11.58
CA ASP A 158 -9.05 -2.95 -12.71
C ASP A 158 -9.63 -2.22 -13.92
N GLY A 159 -8.91 -2.21 -15.04
CA GLY A 159 -9.33 -1.45 -16.24
C GLY A 159 -9.08 -2.16 -17.56
N CYS A 160 -8.97 -3.49 -17.60
CA CYS A 160 -8.87 -4.21 -18.87
C CYS A 160 -10.20 -4.11 -19.64
N TYR A 161 -10.15 -4.31 -20.96
CA TYR A 161 -11.35 -4.35 -21.81
C TYR A 161 -12.30 -3.16 -21.67
N SER A 162 -11.76 -1.97 -21.36
CA SER A 162 -12.43 -0.67 -21.42
C SER A 162 -11.58 0.37 -22.12
N ASN A 163 -12.22 1.43 -22.59
CA ASN A 163 -11.56 2.59 -23.17
C ASN A 163 -11.47 3.77 -22.19
N ALA A 164 -10.70 4.80 -22.53
CA ALA A 164 -10.49 5.97 -21.69
C ALA A 164 -11.79 6.67 -21.25
N THR A 165 -12.81 6.73 -22.14
CA THR A 165 -14.10 7.37 -21.82
C THR A 165 -14.90 6.56 -20.80
N GLU A 166 -14.84 5.23 -20.89
CA GLU A 166 -15.47 4.34 -19.92
C GLU A 166 -14.78 4.45 -18.57
N GLN A 167 -13.44 4.50 -18.55
CA GLN A 167 -12.65 4.66 -17.33
C GLN A 167 -12.93 5.99 -16.63
N GLU A 168 -12.91 7.11 -17.36
CA GLU A 168 -13.21 8.44 -16.82
C GLU A 168 -14.59 8.54 -16.17
N LYS A 169 -15.58 7.78 -16.68
CA LYS A 169 -16.93 7.74 -16.10
C LYS A 169 -17.06 6.71 -14.98
N GLY A 170 -16.54 5.51 -15.20
CA GLY A 170 -16.84 4.34 -14.38
C GLY A 170 -16.15 4.35 -13.03
N TYR A 171 -14.90 4.83 -12.93
CA TYR A 171 -14.21 4.92 -11.65
C TYR A 171 -14.93 5.83 -10.65
N PRO A 172 -15.34 7.07 -11.01
CA PRO A 172 -16.19 7.91 -10.17
C PRO A 172 -17.55 7.28 -9.85
N LEU A 173 -18.21 6.65 -10.82
CA LEU A 173 -19.52 6.01 -10.61
C LEU A 173 -19.42 4.86 -9.60
N MET A 174 -18.36 4.05 -9.66
CA MET A 174 -18.14 2.98 -8.67
C MET A 174 -17.89 3.56 -7.28
N SER A 175 -17.10 4.64 -7.15
CA SER A 175 -16.92 5.32 -5.85
C SER A 175 -18.26 5.77 -5.25
N GLN A 176 -19.12 6.39 -6.07
CA GLN A 176 -20.46 6.80 -5.66
C GLN A 176 -21.34 5.61 -5.28
N ALA A 177 -21.32 4.53 -6.08
CA ALA A 177 -22.10 3.33 -5.84
C ALA A 177 -21.68 2.61 -4.54
N LEU A 178 -20.37 2.48 -4.29
CA LEU A 178 -19.82 1.94 -3.04
C LEU A 178 -20.28 2.77 -1.84
N ASN A 179 -20.17 4.10 -1.92
CA ASN A 179 -20.63 5.00 -0.85
C ASN A 179 -22.15 4.88 -0.61
N ALA A 180 -22.95 4.76 -1.66
CA ALA A 180 -24.40 4.61 -1.57
C ALA A 180 -24.85 3.31 -0.88
N THR A 181 -23.98 2.29 -0.80
CA THR A 181 -24.29 1.05 -0.05
C THR A 181 -24.33 1.27 1.47
N GLY A 182 -23.71 2.35 1.97
CA GLY A 182 -23.57 2.62 3.40
C GLY A 182 -22.51 1.75 4.12
N ARG A 183 -21.88 0.78 3.44
CA ARG A 183 -20.76 0.01 3.97
C ARG A 183 -19.44 0.71 3.62
N PRO A 184 -18.56 0.98 4.59
CA PRO A 184 -17.21 1.45 4.29
C PRO A 184 -16.41 0.35 3.56
N ILE A 185 -16.15 0.57 2.27
CA ILE A 185 -15.32 -0.30 1.41
C ILE A 185 -14.14 0.53 0.93
N GLY A 186 -12.92 0.05 1.21
CA GLY A 186 -11.70 0.67 0.70
C GLY A 186 -11.62 0.51 -0.81
N TYR A 187 -11.26 1.55 -1.54
CA TYR A 187 -11.33 1.52 -3.00
C TYR A 187 -9.95 1.73 -3.65
N SER A 188 -9.43 0.66 -4.24
CA SER A 188 -8.17 0.62 -5.00
C SER A 188 -8.46 0.72 -6.49
N CYS A 189 -7.95 1.76 -7.12
CA CYS A 189 -8.25 2.09 -8.52
C CYS A 189 -7.05 1.86 -9.43
N SER A 190 -7.17 0.99 -10.44
CA SER A 190 -6.09 0.84 -11.43
C SER A 190 -6.07 1.93 -12.50
N TRP A 191 -7.03 2.86 -12.49
CA TRP A 191 -7.24 3.87 -13.53
C TRP A 191 -5.95 4.53 -14.05
N PRO A 192 -5.03 5.01 -13.19
CA PRO A 192 -3.85 5.73 -13.68
C PRO A 192 -2.93 4.87 -14.54
N ALA A 193 -2.74 3.60 -14.17
CA ALA A 193 -1.88 2.68 -14.92
C ALA A 193 -2.33 2.51 -16.38
N TYR A 194 -3.64 2.53 -16.64
CA TYR A 194 -4.22 2.42 -17.99
C TYR A 194 -4.18 3.71 -18.81
N GLN A 195 -3.88 4.86 -18.18
CA GLN A 195 -3.80 6.16 -18.82
C GLN A 195 -2.39 6.78 -18.75
N GLY A 196 -1.37 5.95 -18.50
CA GLY A 196 0.04 6.34 -18.48
C GLY A 196 0.52 7.01 -17.19
N GLY A 197 -0.33 7.09 -16.16
CA GLY A 197 0.05 7.46 -14.80
C GLY A 197 0.40 8.93 -14.57
N LEU A 198 0.25 9.81 -15.58
CA LEU A 198 0.71 11.20 -15.51
C LEU A 198 -0.32 12.21 -16.03
N PRO A 199 -0.27 13.46 -15.57
CA PRO A 199 -0.97 14.58 -16.20
C PRO A 199 -0.53 14.78 -17.66
N PRO A 200 -1.41 15.30 -18.55
CA PRO A 200 -2.78 15.74 -18.26
C PRO A 200 -3.82 14.63 -18.25
N SER A 201 -3.48 13.41 -18.71
CA SER A 201 -4.42 12.28 -18.79
C SER A 201 -4.96 11.86 -17.42
N ILE A 202 -4.16 12.06 -16.37
CA ILE A 202 -4.54 11.77 -14.99
C ILE A 202 -4.55 13.03 -14.14
N ASN A 203 -5.67 13.24 -13.44
CA ASN A 203 -5.84 14.26 -12.42
C ASN A 203 -5.84 13.64 -11.02
N TYR A 204 -4.70 13.71 -10.34
CA TYR A 204 -4.54 13.16 -8.99
C TYR A 204 -5.41 13.82 -7.92
N THR A 205 -5.87 15.06 -8.13
CA THR A 205 -6.83 15.70 -7.23
C THR A 205 -8.18 14.97 -7.27
N VAL A 206 -8.63 14.58 -8.47
CA VAL A 206 -9.88 13.81 -8.64
C VAL A 206 -9.70 12.42 -8.07
N LEU A 207 -8.60 11.71 -8.38
CA LEU A 207 -8.33 10.39 -7.81
C LEU A 207 -8.34 10.41 -6.28
N GLY A 208 -7.70 11.39 -5.66
CA GLY A 208 -7.71 11.59 -4.21
C GLY A 208 -9.08 11.90 -3.60
N GLN A 209 -10.08 12.21 -4.43
CA GLN A 209 -11.47 12.38 -4.02
C GLN A 209 -12.33 11.14 -4.27
N ILE A 210 -11.87 10.14 -5.03
CA ILE A 210 -12.71 9.00 -5.39
C ILE A 210 -12.10 7.65 -5.05
N CYS A 211 -10.81 7.58 -4.72
CA CYS A 211 -10.07 6.34 -4.47
C CYS A 211 -9.25 6.47 -3.19
N ASN A 212 -9.11 5.36 -2.45
CA ASN A 212 -8.24 5.31 -1.28
C ASN A 212 -6.78 5.01 -1.63
N LEU A 213 -6.56 4.34 -2.76
CA LEU A 213 -5.24 4.13 -3.36
C LEU A 213 -5.41 3.91 -4.86
N TRP A 214 -4.32 4.05 -5.61
CA TRP A 214 -4.34 3.85 -7.05
C TRP A 214 -3.03 3.28 -7.58
N ARG A 215 -3.12 2.29 -8.47
CA ARG A 215 -1.97 1.76 -9.20
C ARG A 215 -1.54 2.78 -10.25
N ASN A 216 -0.32 3.31 -10.09
CA ASN A 216 0.19 4.36 -10.99
C ASN A 216 0.82 3.81 -12.27
N TYR A 217 1.40 2.61 -12.19
CA TYR A 217 2.33 2.09 -13.19
C TYR A 217 2.12 0.58 -13.44
N GLY A 218 2.93 0.00 -14.32
CA GLY A 218 2.84 -1.40 -14.73
C GLY A 218 3.01 -2.39 -13.57
N ASP A 219 2.52 -3.61 -13.81
CA ASP A 219 2.53 -4.69 -12.82
C ASP A 219 3.94 -5.11 -12.41
N ILE A 220 4.13 -5.29 -11.11
CA ILE A 220 5.32 -5.91 -10.57
C ILE A 220 5.38 -7.39 -10.97
N GLN A 221 6.60 -7.83 -11.29
CA GLN A 221 6.93 -9.22 -11.56
C GLN A 221 8.02 -9.65 -10.59
N ASP A 222 8.10 -10.94 -10.28
CA ASP A 222 9.11 -11.52 -9.40
C ASP A 222 10.54 -11.43 -9.96
N SER A 223 11.10 -10.22 -9.97
CA SER A 223 12.43 -9.90 -10.48
C SER A 223 12.92 -8.57 -9.93
N TRP A 224 14.22 -8.47 -9.74
CA TRP A 224 14.85 -7.22 -9.33
C TRP A 224 14.69 -6.10 -10.37
N ASP A 225 14.72 -6.43 -11.66
CA ASP A 225 14.54 -5.45 -12.73
C ASP A 225 13.15 -4.79 -12.69
N SER A 226 12.10 -5.57 -12.38
CA SER A 226 10.75 -5.02 -12.20
C SER A 226 10.69 -4.04 -11.03
N VAL A 227 11.28 -4.39 -9.89
CA VAL A 227 11.40 -3.50 -8.72
C VAL A 227 12.13 -2.20 -9.09
N LEU A 228 13.26 -2.30 -9.78
CA LEU A 228 14.03 -1.12 -10.20
C LEU A 228 13.24 -0.24 -11.17
N ASN A 229 12.55 -0.82 -12.15
CA ASN A 229 11.77 -0.09 -13.13
C ASN A 229 10.64 0.72 -12.46
N ILE A 230 9.95 0.12 -11.49
CA ILE A 230 8.93 0.82 -10.69
C ILE A 230 9.56 1.96 -9.90
N VAL A 231 10.64 1.70 -9.17
CA VAL A 231 11.34 2.73 -8.36
C VAL A 231 11.81 3.88 -9.26
N ASP A 232 12.41 3.58 -10.42
CA ASP A 232 12.88 4.61 -11.35
C ASP A 232 11.74 5.43 -11.92
N TRP A 233 10.62 4.80 -12.28
CA TRP A 233 9.45 5.53 -12.77
C TRP A 233 8.87 6.45 -11.69
N PHE A 234 8.68 5.95 -10.47
CA PHE A 234 8.15 6.74 -9.36
C PHE A 234 9.07 7.91 -9.01
N MET A 235 10.40 7.69 -8.95
CA MET A 235 11.34 8.74 -8.59
C MET A 235 11.57 9.75 -9.72
N THR A 236 11.43 9.34 -10.98
CA THR A 236 11.47 10.26 -12.12
C THR A 236 10.28 11.21 -12.12
N ASN A 237 9.12 10.74 -11.62
CA ASN A 237 7.87 11.49 -11.60
C ASN A 237 7.49 12.01 -10.20
N GLN A 238 8.44 12.04 -9.25
CA GLN A 238 8.16 12.30 -7.84
C GLN A 238 7.53 13.67 -7.57
N ASP A 239 7.81 14.68 -8.38
CA ASP A 239 7.25 16.04 -8.19
C ASP A 239 5.73 16.07 -8.42
N VAL A 240 5.20 15.11 -9.18
CA VAL A 240 3.76 14.92 -9.37
C VAL A 240 3.19 13.97 -8.33
N LEU A 241 3.87 12.84 -8.10
CA LEU A 241 3.33 11.74 -7.30
C LEU A 241 3.41 12.01 -5.80
N GLN A 242 4.52 12.57 -5.31
CA GLN A 242 4.75 12.79 -3.88
C GLN A 242 3.66 13.65 -3.21
N PRO A 243 3.21 14.80 -3.79
CA PRO A 243 2.13 15.58 -3.18
C PRO A 243 0.73 14.96 -3.37
N ALA A 244 0.57 13.98 -4.26
CA ALA A 244 -0.72 13.30 -4.47
C ALA A 244 -1.09 12.34 -3.33
N ALA A 245 -0.08 11.77 -2.66
CA ALA A 245 -0.28 10.85 -1.54
C ALA A 245 -0.55 11.56 -0.21
N GLY A 246 -1.33 10.93 0.65
CA GLY A 246 -1.59 11.35 2.02
C GLY A 246 -2.64 10.47 2.71
N PRO A 247 -2.98 10.76 3.98
CA PRO A 247 -3.98 9.99 4.71
C PRO A 247 -5.30 9.82 3.94
N GLY A 248 -5.67 8.57 3.68
CA GLY A 248 -6.87 8.19 2.94
C GLY A 248 -6.71 8.12 1.41
N ARG A 249 -5.53 8.41 0.86
CA ARG A 249 -5.27 8.48 -0.60
C ARG A 249 -3.80 8.18 -0.93
N TRP A 250 -3.49 7.00 -1.46
CA TRP A 250 -2.10 6.55 -1.62
C TRP A 250 -1.72 6.22 -3.07
N ASN A 251 -0.49 6.55 -3.45
CA ASN A 251 0.11 5.94 -4.63
C ASN A 251 0.42 4.47 -4.34
N ASP A 252 0.14 3.59 -5.29
CA ASP A 252 0.39 2.15 -5.19
C ASP A 252 1.44 1.72 -6.23
N PRO A 253 2.70 1.49 -5.80
CA PRO A 253 3.77 0.92 -6.62
C PRO A 253 3.67 -0.61 -6.77
N ASP A 254 2.51 -1.19 -6.46
CA ASP A 254 2.21 -2.62 -6.52
C ASP A 254 2.81 -3.44 -5.35
N MET A 255 2.51 -4.74 -5.35
CA MET A 255 2.76 -5.67 -4.25
C MET A 255 4.23 -5.82 -3.82
N LEU A 256 4.42 -6.27 -2.57
CA LEU A 256 5.69 -6.80 -2.08
C LEU A 256 5.87 -8.24 -2.56
N ILE A 257 7.03 -8.52 -3.19
CA ILE A 257 7.41 -9.86 -3.70
C ILE A 257 8.44 -10.55 -2.80
N ILE A 258 8.66 -10.01 -1.60
CA ILE A 258 9.56 -10.56 -0.59
C ILE A 258 9.05 -11.93 -0.15
N GLY A 259 9.93 -12.93 -0.20
CA GLY A 259 9.60 -14.33 0.11
C GLY A 259 9.30 -15.19 -1.10
N ASN A 260 9.27 -14.61 -2.30
CA ASN A 260 9.15 -15.36 -3.56
C ASN A 260 10.54 -15.77 -4.07
N PHE A 261 10.77 -15.75 -5.38
CA PHE A 261 11.90 -16.44 -6.01
C PHE A 261 12.93 -15.49 -6.64
N GLY A 262 12.51 -14.29 -7.04
CA GLY A 262 13.28 -13.38 -7.87
C GLY A 262 14.15 -12.38 -7.13
N LEU A 263 13.99 -12.24 -5.80
CA LEU A 263 14.76 -11.31 -4.98
C LEU A 263 15.76 -12.01 -4.06
N SER A 264 16.99 -11.52 -4.06
CA SER A 264 17.95 -11.82 -2.99
C SER A 264 17.51 -11.21 -1.65
N VAL A 265 18.19 -11.58 -0.56
CA VAL A 265 17.91 -10.98 0.77
C VAL A 265 18.15 -9.46 0.77
N ASP A 266 19.22 -9.00 0.14
CA ASP A 266 19.53 -7.56 0.06
C ASP A 266 18.51 -6.82 -0.81
N GLN A 267 18.07 -7.41 -1.92
CA GLN A 267 17.01 -6.85 -2.77
C GLN A 267 15.64 -6.83 -2.05
N SER A 268 15.35 -7.86 -1.25
CA SER A 268 14.14 -7.92 -0.42
C SER A 268 14.11 -6.80 0.62
N ARG A 269 15.25 -6.55 1.30
CA ARG A 269 15.40 -5.40 2.19
C ARG A 269 15.25 -4.07 1.45
N SER A 270 15.81 -3.98 0.25
CA SER A 270 15.68 -2.79 -0.61
C SER A 270 14.23 -2.52 -0.98
N GLN A 271 13.46 -3.52 -1.40
CA GLN A 271 12.03 -3.35 -1.69
C GLN A 271 11.27 -2.85 -0.45
N MET A 272 11.43 -3.51 0.68
CA MET A 272 10.74 -3.13 1.92
C MET A 272 11.05 -1.68 2.33
N ALA A 273 12.33 -1.29 2.28
CA ALA A 273 12.76 0.05 2.65
C ALA A 273 12.24 1.13 1.67
N LEU A 274 12.30 0.87 0.36
CA LEU A 274 11.86 1.82 -0.65
C LEU A 274 10.34 1.97 -0.67
N TRP A 275 9.58 0.90 -0.46
CA TRP A 275 8.11 0.97 -0.29
C TRP A 275 7.73 1.75 0.98
N ALA A 276 8.47 1.57 2.07
CA ALA A 276 8.29 2.37 3.28
C ALA A 276 8.60 3.86 3.04
N ILE A 277 9.65 4.20 2.29
CA ILE A 277 9.94 5.58 1.88
C ILE A 277 8.81 6.14 1.01
N MET A 278 8.26 5.36 0.08
CA MET A 278 7.19 5.80 -0.80
C MET A 278 5.82 5.92 -0.11
N ALA A 279 5.71 5.61 1.19
CA ALA A 279 4.42 5.48 1.88
C ALA A 279 3.45 4.55 1.12
N ALA A 280 4.00 3.49 0.52
CA ALA A 280 3.25 2.54 -0.28
C ALA A 280 2.37 1.63 0.59
N PRO A 281 1.26 1.11 0.05
CA PRO A 281 0.63 -0.09 0.59
C PRO A 281 1.65 -1.22 0.81
N LEU A 282 1.50 -1.98 1.90
CA LEU A 282 2.30 -3.17 2.15
C LEU A 282 1.43 -4.42 1.94
N PHE A 283 1.03 -4.65 0.70
CA PHE A 283 0.36 -5.89 0.30
C PHE A 283 1.41 -6.93 -0.06
N MET A 284 1.59 -7.93 0.80
CA MET A 284 2.41 -9.10 0.51
C MET A 284 1.72 -9.95 -0.56
N SER A 285 2.47 -10.50 -1.50
CA SER A 285 1.97 -11.57 -2.36
C SER A 285 2.97 -12.71 -2.34
N THR A 286 2.83 -13.61 -1.38
CA THR A 286 3.75 -14.74 -1.15
C THR A 286 3.01 -15.88 -0.44
N ASP A 287 3.60 -17.08 -0.40
CA ASP A 287 3.02 -18.20 0.34
C ASP A 287 3.43 -18.15 1.82
N LEU A 288 2.52 -17.66 2.67
CA LEU A 288 2.78 -17.50 4.10
C LEU A 288 2.92 -18.83 4.84
N ARG A 289 2.50 -19.96 4.24
CA ARG A 289 2.63 -21.30 4.81
C ARG A 289 4.07 -21.79 4.79
N THR A 290 4.89 -21.27 3.87
CA THR A 290 6.27 -21.72 3.63
C THR A 290 7.28 -20.58 3.62
N LEU A 291 6.93 -19.41 4.17
CA LEU A 291 7.79 -18.22 4.19
C LEU A 291 9.07 -18.47 5.00
N SER A 292 10.23 -18.14 4.42
CA SER A 292 11.52 -18.27 5.11
C SER A 292 11.62 -17.33 6.32
N SER A 293 12.47 -17.71 7.30
CA SER A 293 12.76 -16.86 8.47
C SER A 293 13.29 -15.48 8.09
N GLU A 294 14.11 -15.40 7.04
CA GLU A 294 14.72 -14.18 6.55
C GLU A 294 13.66 -13.25 5.93
N ALA A 295 12.80 -13.77 5.06
CA ALA A 295 11.72 -12.99 4.47
C ALA A 295 10.71 -12.54 5.53
N ARG A 296 10.38 -13.44 6.47
CA ARG A 296 9.53 -13.13 7.63
C ARG A 296 10.11 -12.00 8.47
N ALA A 297 11.40 -12.05 8.79
CA ALA A 297 12.06 -11.02 9.59
C ALA A 297 12.07 -9.64 8.90
N ILE A 298 12.18 -9.60 7.56
CA ILE A 298 12.10 -8.36 6.80
C ILE A 298 10.68 -7.78 6.84
N LEU A 299 9.68 -8.60 6.52
CA LEU A 299 8.28 -8.18 6.43
C LEU A 299 7.70 -7.84 7.82
N GLN A 300 8.14 -8.52 8.88
CA GLN A 300 7.72 -8.26 10.27
C GLN A 300 8.57 -7.19 11.00
N ASN A 301 9.48 -6.50 10.30
CA ASN A 301 10.33 -5.50 10.95
C ASN A 301 9.50 -4.30 11.44
N LYS A 302 9.24 -4.26 12.75
CA LYS A 302 8.45 -3.22 13.42
C LYS A 302 8.93 -1.80 13.13
N ALA A 303 10.24 -1.58 13.01
CA ALA A 303 10.78 -0.26 12.73
C ALA A 303 10.52 0.19 11.29
N VAL A 304 10.60 -0.71 10.30
CA VAL A 304 10.19 -0.37 8.93
C VAL A 304 8.68 -0.14 8.85
N ILE A 305 7.89 -0.98 9.52
CA ILE A 305 6.43 -0.84 9.58
C ILE A 305 6.04 0.49 10.20
N SER A 306 6.65 0.90 11.32
CA SER A 306 6.34 2.19 11.94
C SER A 306 6.69 3.38 11.07
N ILE A 307 7.73 3.27 10.25
CA ILE A 307 8.08 4.29 9.25
C ILE A 307 7.03 4.33 8.14
N ASN A 308 6.63 3.16 7.63
CA ASN A 308 5.59 3.06 6.61
C ASN A 308 4.27 3.68 7.11
N GLN A 309 3.85 3.31 8.33
CA GLN A 309 2.62 3.69 9.03
C GLN A 309 2.72 5.04 9.76
N ASP A 310 3.69 5.90 9.43
CA ASP A 310 3.78 7.22 10.06
C ASP A 310 2.50 8.05 9.79
N PRO A 311 1.87 8.61 10.84
CA PRO A 311 0.55 9.24 10.72
C PRO A 311 0.54 10.57 9.97
N LEU A 312 1.71 11.20 9.72
CA LEU A 312 1.75 12.35 8.81
C LEU A 312 1.38 11.93 7.38
N GLY A 313 1.64 10.67 7.02
CA GLY A 313 1.30 10.13 5.72
C GLY A 313 2.03 10.81 4.55
N ILE A 314 3.16 11.46 4.82
CA ILE A 314 3.93 12.15 3.79
C ILE A 314 4.79 11.12 3.06
N GLN A 315 4.53 10.93 1.75
CA GLN A 315 5.39 10.15 0.88
C GLN A 315 6.78 10.79 0.79
N GLY A 316 7.82 9.96 0.82
CA GLY A 316 9.22 10.39 0.67
C GLY A 316 9.62 10.65 -0.77
N ARG A 317 10.91 10.96 -0.96
CA ARG A 317 11.49 11.32 -2.25
C ARG A 317 12.95 10.86 -2.36
N ARG A 318 13.46 10.76 -3.58
CA ARG A 318 14.91 10.64 -3.83
C ARG A 318 15.54 12.03 -3.72
N LEU A 319 16.51 12.18 -2.83
CA LEU A 319 17.26 13.42 -2.63
C LEU A 319 18.38 13.58 -3.66
N LEU A 320 19.14 12.51 -3.92
CA LEU A 320 20.28 12.57 -4.82
C LEU A 320 20.59 11.22 -5.45
N LYS A 321 21.33 11.29 -6.57
CA LYS A 321 21.86 10.17 -7.33
C LYS A 321 23.33 10.44 -7.65
N GLU A 322 24.22 9.66 -7.06
CA GLU A 322 25.66 9.82 -7.21
C GLU A 322 26.20 9.07 -8.42
N LYS A 323 27.32 9.56 -8.98
CA LYS A 323 28.07 8.84 -10.02
C LYS A 323 28.62 7.49 -9.53
N SER A 324 28.76 7.31 -8.22
CA SER A 324 29.16 6.04 -7.60
C SER A 324 28.08 4.96 -7.67
N GLY A 325 26.88 5.28 -8.14
CA GLY A 325 25.74 4.36 -8.12
C GLY A 325 25.01 4.32 -6.77
N ILE A 326 25.27 5.26 -5.87
CA ILE A 326 24.51 5.41 -4.63
C ILE A 326 23.37 6.40 -4.84
N GLU A 327 22.17 6.01 -4.43
CA GLU A 327 20.99 6.88 -4.37
C GLU A 327 20.61 7.08 -2.90
N VAL A 328 20.20 8.29 -2.52
CA VAL A 328 19.75 8.60 -1.16
C VAL A 328 18.31 9.05 -1.20
N PHE A 329 17.48 8.42 -0.38
CA PHE A 329 16.05 8.70 -0.27
C PHE A 329 15.71 9.15 1.13
N TRP A 330 14.70 10.00 1.23
CA TRP A 330 14.30 10.63 2.47
C TRP A 330 12.79 10.74 2.58
N ARG A 331 12.27 10.42 3.76
CA ARG A 331 10.85 10.60 4.12
C ARG A 331 10.76 11.36 5.45
N PRO A 332 10.02 12.49 5.51
CA PRO A 332 9.73 13.15 6.79
C PRO A 332 8.73 12.32 7.59
N LEU A 333 8.91 12.30 8.91
CA LEU A 333 8.09 11.58 9.86
C LEU A 333 7.63 12.52 10.99
N LEU A 334 6.74 12.04 11.86
CA LEU A 334 6.24 12.78 13.01
C LEU A 334 7.39 13.22 13.95
N GLN A 335 7.17 14.29 14.72
CA GLN A 335 8.12 14.82 15.71
C GLN A 335 9.48 15.22 15.12
N SER A 336 9.47 15.77 13.89
CA SER A 336 10.67 16.17 13.17
C SER A 336 11.67 15.04 12.92
N ALA A 337 11.24 13.78 13.06
CA ALA A 337 12.01 12.63 12.66
C ALA A 337 11.97 12.44 11.13
N SER A 338 12.81 11.54 10.63
CA SER A 338 12.82 11.16 9.22
C SER A 338 13.38 9.76 9.03
N ALA A 339 13.02 9.14 7.90
CA ALA A 339 13.68 7.95 7.41
C ALA A 339 14.66 8.33 6.29
N LEU A 340 15.85 7.75 6.32
CA LEU A 340 16.88 7.93 5.31
C LEU A 340 17.30 6.56 4.78
N VAL A 341 17.24 6.36 3.47
CA VAL A 341 17.68 5.12 2.82
C VAL A 341 18.86 5.42 1.91
N PHE A 342 19.97 4.76 2.15
CA PHE A 342 21.12 4.72 1.25
C PHE A 342 21.03 3.44 0.42
N PHE A 343 20.82 3.59 -0.87
CA PHE A 343 20.57 2.48 -1.79
C PHE A 343 21.71 2.36 -2.80
N SER A 344 22.20 1.14 -3.00
CA SER A 344 23.25 0.84 -3.97
C SER A 344 22.67 0.26 -5.25
N ARG A 345 22.81 1.01 -6.36
CA ARG A 345 22.61 0.52 -7.74
C ARG A 345 23.80 -0.29 -8.26
N ARG A 346 24.85 -0.45 -7.46
CA ARG A 346 26.06 -1.16 -7.86
C ARG A 346 25.80 -2.67 -7.92
N THR A 347 26.62 -3.35 -8.72
CA THR A 347 26.56 -4.81 -8.95
C THR A 347 27.89 -5.50 -8.70
N ASP A 348 28.82 -4.83 -8.02
CA ASP A 348 30.17 -5.33 -7.75
C ASP A 348 30.34 -5.84 -6.31
N MET A 349 30.58 -4.96 -5.34
CA MET A 349 30.90 -5.31 -3.95
C MET A 349 30.41 -4.24 -2.98
N PRO A 350 30.44 -4.48 -1.65
CA PRO A 350 30.02 -3.49 -0.67
C PRO A 350 30.75 -2.15 -0.85
N TYR A 351 29.98 -1.06 -0.87
CA TYR A 351 30.50 0.29 -1.09
C TYR A 351 30.42 1.12 0.18
N ARG A 352 31.55 1.75 0.54
CA ARG A 352 31.64 2.66 1.69
C ARG A 352 31.28 4.07 1.25
N TYR A 353 30.02 4.46 1.46
CA TYR A 353 29.55 5.81 1.16
C TYR A 353 29.77 6.72 2.37
N THR A 354 30.53 7.81 2.18
CA THR A 354 30.83 8.78 3.24
C THR A 354 30.15 10.11 2.94
N THR A 355 29.41 10.65 3.90
CA THR A 355 28.65 11.90 3.75
C THR A 355 28.42 12.56 5.12
N THR A 356 27.67 13.66 5.16
CA THR A 356 27.21 14.35 6.38
C THR A 356 25.69 14.55 6.30
N LEU A 357 25.01 14.80 7.43
CA LEU A 357 23.58 15.14 7.36
C LEU A 357 23.38 16.54 6.77
N ALA A 358 24.30 17.47 7.03
CA ALA A 358 24.27 18.82 6.46
C ALA A 358 24.29 18.79 4.92
N SER A 359 25.09 17.93 4.30
CA SER A 359 25.09 17.73 2.84
C SER A 359 23.82 17.08 2.30
N LEU A 360 23.00 16.49 3.17
CA LEU A 360 21.68 15.94 2.85
C LEU A 360 20.55 16.91 3.21
N ASN A 361 20.87 18.19 3.41
CA ASN A 361 19.94 19.28 3.74
C ASN A 361 19.22 19.12 5.08
N TYR A 362 19.80 18.42 6.04
CA TYR A 362 19.32 18.49 7.42
C TYR A 362 19.67 19.85 8.04
N THR A 363 18.84 20.31 8.95
CA THR A 363 19.09 21.53 9.73
C THR A 363 20.29 21.34 10.65
N ALA A 364 20.97 22.43 10.99
CA ALA A 364 22.07 22.40 11.96
C ALA A 364 21.59 21.83 13.30
N GLY A 365 22.34 20.88 13.86
CA GLY A 365 21.89 20.18 15.06
C GLY A 365 22.58 18.85 15.32
N THR A 366 22.04 18.11 16.28
CA THR A 366 22.55 16.81 16.69
C THR A 366 21.42 15.80 16.67
N TYR A 367 21.69 14.60 16.16
CA TYR A 367 20.67 13.62 15.82
C TYR A 367 20.96 12.26 16.46
N LYS A 368 19.89 11.55 16.80
CA LYS A 368 19.92 10.13 17.14
C LYS A 368 19.57 9.34 15.88
N VAL A 369 20.38 8.34 15.59
CA VAL A 369 20.20 7.46 14.43
C VAL A 369 19.97 6.03 14.93
N TYR A 370 18.94 5.39 14.40
CA TYR A 370 18.65 3.98 14.58
C TYR A 370 18.73 3.29 13.22
N ASP A 371 19.65 2.35 13.06
CA ASP A 371 19.73 1.53 11.86
C ASP A 371 18.66 0.44 11.90
N VAL A 372 17.76 0.50 10.92
CA VAL A 372 16.48 -0.22 10.94
C VAL A 372 16.65 -1.73 10.78
N PHE A 373 17.70 -2.18 10.10
CA PHE A 373 17.93 -3.61 9.86
C PHE A 373 18.95 -4.22 10.82
N SER A 374 19.95 -3.47 11.26
CA SER A 374 20.97 -3.97 12.21
C SER A 374 20.63 -3.72 13.68
N GLY A 375 19.70 -2.79 13.97
CA GLY A 375 19.35 -2.37 15.32
C GLY A 375 20.42 -1.50 16.01
N GLN A 376 21.49 -1.12 15.29
CA GLN A 376 22.54 -0.28 15.85
C GLN A 376 22.04 1.14 16.10
N VAL A 377 22.50 1.74 17.21
CA VAL A 377 22.13 3.10 17.59
C VAL A 377 23.37 3.97 17.63
N MET A 378 23.34 5.07 16.89
CA MET A 378 24.30 6.17 17.07
C MET A 378 23.61 7.31 17.78
N LYS A 379 24.12 7.66 18.95
CA LYS A 379 23.67 8.83 19.71
C LYS A 379 24.54 10.02 19.34
N ASN A 380 23.93 11.19 19.26
CA ASN A 380 24.63 12.46 19.12
C ASN A 380 25.45 12.65 17.83
N LEU A 381 24.92 12.23 16.68
CA LEU A 381 25.50 12.56 15.38
C LEU A 381 25.22 14.03 15.04
N SER A 382 26.24 14.89 15.12
CA SER A 382 26.10 16.27 14.62
C SER A 382 25.93 16.27 13.10
N ASP A 383 25.13 17.21 12.60
CA ASP A 383 24.87 17.40 11.18
C ASP A 383 26.13 17.53 10.32
N THR A 384 27.20 18.11 10.88
CA THR A 384 28.49 18.32 10.20
C THR A 384 29.46 17.14 10.35
N THR A 385 29.17 16.19 11.24
CA THR A 385 30.05 15.03 11.46
C THR A 385 29.95 14.06 10.28
N ALA A 386 31.10 13.78 9.65
CA ALA A 386 31.17 12.80 8.59
C ALA A 386 30.92 11.38 9.14
N PHE A 387 30.08 10.63 8.44
CA PHE A 387 29.83 9.22 8.73
C PHE A 387 29.99 8.38 7.46
N THR A 388 30.25 7.08 7.65
CA THR A 388 30.36 6.13 6.55
C THR A 388 29.37 4.99 6.74
N VAL A 389 28.56 4.73 5.72
CA VAL A 389 27.71 3.53 5.64
C VAL A 389 28.30 2.54 4.63
N SER A 390 28.28 1.26 4.97
CA SER A 390 28.71 0.17 4.07
C SER A 390 27.47 -0.46 3.44
N ILE A 391 27.28 -0.29 2.14
CA ILE A 391 26.06 -0.69 1.43
C ILE A 391 26.39 -1.81 0.46
N ASN A 392 25.73 -2.96 0.60
CA ASN A 392 25.90 -4.08 -0.33
C ASN A 392 25.34 -3.75 -1.73
N PRO A 393 25.85 -4.39 -2.81
CA PRO A 393 25.26 -4.30 -4.15
C PRO A 393 23.76 -4.66 -4.13
N SER A 394 22.92 -3.88 -4.79
CA SER A 394 21.45 -4.01 -4.77
C SER A 394 20.79 -4.00 -3.37
N GLY A 395 21.54 -3.60 -2.35
CA GLY A 395 21.11 -3.53 -0.95
C GLY A 395 20.91 -2.09 -0.47
N VAL A 396 20.43 -1.98 0.76
CA VAL A 396 20.19 -0.71 1.44
C VAL A 396 20.81 -0.68 2.84
N VAL A 397 21.14 0.53 3.28
CA VAL A 397 21.20 0.90 4.69
C VAL A 397 20.04 1.85 4.95
N MET A 398 19.20 1.54 5.94
CA MET A 398 18.01 2.33 6.27
C MET A 398 18.12 2.84 7.70
N TRP A 399 17.99 4.16 7.87
CA TRP A 399 18.05 4.83 9.15
C TRP A 399 16.71 5.47 9.50
N TYR A 400 16.31 5.34 10.75
CA TYR A 400 15.39 6.25 11.41
C TYR A 400 16.22 7.31 12.15
N ILE A 401 15.98 8.58 11.86
CA ILE A 401 16.73 9.71 12.39
C ILE A 401 15.77 10.64 13.13
N SER A 402 16.08 10.96 14.38
CA SER A 402 15.34 11.96 15.16
C SER A 402 16.31 13.02 15.70
N PRO A 403 15.87 14.26 15.92
CA PRO A 403 16.64 15.22 16.70
C PRO A 403 17.01 14.61 18.06
N SER A 404 18.23 14.88 18.53
CA SER A 404 18.57 14.62 19.93
C SER A 404 17.93 15.76 20.72
N GLU A 405 16.97 15.46 21.59
CA GLU A 405 16.46 16.48 22.51
C GLU A 405 17.62 17.03 23.33
N ASN A 406 17.65 18.35 23.55
CA ASN A 406 18.42 18.88 24.67
C ASN A 406 17.80 18.25 25.93
N GLU A 407 18.59 17.52 26.73
CA GLU A 407 18.17 16.93 28.01
C GLU A 407 17.84 18.01 29.06
N THR A 408 16.87 18.86 28.77
CA THR A 408 16.26 19.81 29.71
C THR A 408 14.76 19.78 29.50
N ASP A 409 14.14 18.63 29.76
CA ASP A 409 12.96 18.59 30.61
C ASP A 409 12.75 17.16 31.13
N THR A 410 12.57 17.07 32.44
CA THR A 410 12.32 15.84 33.19
C THR A 410 11.09 15.12 32.65
N PHE A 411 11.24 13.87 32.19
CA PHE A 411 10.46 12.67 32.56
C PHE A 411 10.70 11.53 31.54
N LEU A 412 10.94 10.32 32.06
CA LEU A 412 10.86 9.00 31.41
C LEU A 412 12.09 8.44 30.65
N GLN A 413 13.00 7.86 31.43
CA GLN A 413 13.68 6.60 31.07
C GLN A 413 12.63 5.46 30.96
N SER A 414 11.92 5.34 29.83
CA SER A 414 11.19 4.09 29.48
C SER A 414 10.73 3.98 28.00
N ASP A 415 10.80 5.03 27.19
CA ASP A 415 9.83 5.14 26.08
C ASP A 415 10.29 4.72 24.68
N PHE A 416 11.40 3.98 24.53
CA PHE A 416 11.74 3.39 23.23
C PHE A 416 10.96 2.10 22.90
N HIS A 417 10.38 1.42 23.90
CA HIS A 417 9.45 0.32 23.65
C HIS A 417 7.99 0.79 23.52
N CYS A 418 7.62 1.91 24.16
CA CYS A 418 6.24 2.39 24.13
C CYS A 418 5.85 3.08 22.83
N THR A 419 6.75 3.85 22.20
CA THR A 419 6.45 4.58 20.95
C THR A 419 6.34 3.68 19.71
N LEU A 420 7.06 2.55 19.67
CA LEU A 420 6.89 1.53 18.63
C LEU A 420 5.64 0.66 18.85
N SER A 421 5.16 0.52 20.09
CA SER A 421 3.95 -0.24 20.42
C SER A 421 2.66 0.58 20.30
N SER A 422 2.70 1.90 20.50
CA SER A 422 1.49 2.75 20.48
C SER A 422 0.96 3.07 19.09
N VAL A 423 1.77 2.91 18.04
CA VAL A 423 1.35 3.16 16.64
C VAL A 423 0.61 1.95 16.04
N ILE A 424 0.78 0.76 16.61
CA ILE A 424 0.27 -0.50 16.05
C ILE A 424 -1.16 -0.85 16.51
N SER A 425 -1.77 -0.07 17.42
CA SER A 425 -3.14 -0.37 17.88
C SER A 425 -4.07 0.85 17.96
N PRO A 426 -4.81 1.14 16.88
CA PRO A 426 -6.10 1.84 17.00
C PRO A 426 -7.31 0.93 16.71
N TYR A 427 -7.13 -0.35 16.35
CA TYR A 427 -8.23 -1.21 15.85
C TYR A 427 -8.96 -2.06 16.90
N LEU A 428 -8.89 -1.72 18.19
CA LEU A 428 -9.82 -2.26 19.19
C LEU A 428 -11.08 -1.40 19.25
N ILE A 429 -11.97 -1.58 18.27
CA ILE A 429 -13.36 -1.11 18.37
C ILE A 429 -14.07 -2.08 19.31
N HIS A 430 -14.50 -1.60 20.48
CA HIS A 430 -15.37 -2.35 21.40
C HIS A 430 -16.66 -2.78 20.70
N PRO A 431 -17.11 -4.04 20.84
CA PRO A 431 -18.46 -4.40 20.45
C PRO A 431 -19.46 -3.79 21.45
N ARG A 432 -20.46 -3.08 20.94
CA ARG A 432 -21.76 -2.94 21.62
C ARG A 432 -22.78 -3.79 20.90
#